data_AF-A0A117KKY5-F1
#
_entry.id   AF-A0A117KKY5-F1
#
_cell.length_a   1.000
_cell.length_b   1.000
_cell.length_c   1.000
_cell.angle_alpha   90.00
_cell.angle_beta   90.00
_cell.angle_gamma   90.00
#
_symmetry.space_group_name_H-M   'P 1'
#
loop_
_entity.id
_entity.type
_entity.pdbx_description
1 polymer ?
#
loop_
_entity_poly.entity_id
_entity_poly.type
_entity_poly.pdbx_seq_one_letter_code
_entity_poly.pdbx_strand_id
1 'polypeptide(L)'
;FDTYPKRRGLTRVAEIDRAGMNICFGQDSIVDPWYPLGNGNILRILEAGLHICHMLGYEDLKRSLDLITDNSARALALGDRYGLEAGRPANLLILSAPDDYEMVRSQGHALVSVRHGKVLMRRTPAQIERA
;
A
#
# COMPACT_ATOMS: atom_id res chain seq x y z
N PHE A 1 14.28 -7.37 -26.03
CA PHE A 1 13.12 -7.87 -25.25
C PHE A 1 13.16 -9.38 -25.19
N ASP A 2 12.76 -9.98 -24.06
CA ASP A 2 12.66 -11.44 -23.95
C ASP A 2 11.55 -11.98 -24.87
N THR A 3 11.81 -13.11 -25.52
CA THR A 3 10.82 -13.91 -26.26
C THR A 3 10.05 -14.81 -25.28
N TYR A 4 10.27 -16.12 -25.30
CA TYR A 4 9.71 -17.07 -24.33
C TYR A 4 10.80 -18.00 -23.79
N PRO A 5 10.82 -18.25 -22.45
CA PRO A 5 9.94 -17.70 -21.41
C PRO A 5 10.22 -16.20 -21.12
N LYS A 6 9.19 -15.44 -20.71
CA LYS A 6 9.30 -14.00 -20.39
C LYS A 6 9.46 -13.80 -18.88
N ARG A 7 10.52 -13.09 -18.46
CA ARG A 7 10.75 -12.80 -17.03
C ARG A 7 9.75 -11.75 -16.50
N ARG A 8 9.56 -11.71 -15.18
CA ARG A 8 8.75 -10.68 -14.49
C ARG A 8 9.42 -9.31 -14.46
N GLY A 9 10.73 -9.27 -14.20
CA GLY A 9 11.52 -8.03 -14.22
C GLY A 9 11.46 -7.18 -12.95
N LEU A 10 10.87 -7.67 -11.86
CA LEU A 10 10.93 -7.00 -10.55
C LEU A 10 12.19 -7.40 -9.78
N THR A 11 12.57 -6.57 -8.81
CA THR A 11 13.61 -6.90 -7.83
C THR A 11 13.16 -8.01 -6.86
N ARG A 12 14.08 -8.50 -6.03
CA ARG A 12 13.88 -9.60 -5.06
C ARG A 12 13.16 -9.14 -3.79
N VAL A 13 11.93 -8.64 -3.91
CA VAL A 13 11.21 -8.00 -2.80
C VAL A 13 11.06 -8.92 -1.60
N ALA A 14 10.59 -10.15 -1.82
CA ALA A 14 10.32 -11.10 -0.75
C ALA A 14 11.60 -11.54 -0.02
N GLU A 15 12.70 -11.72 -0.75
CA GLU A 15 13.99 -12.09 -0.16
C GLU A 15 14.63 -10.94 0.61
N ILE A 16 14.53 -9.70 0.11
CA ILE A 16 15.03 -8.49 0.79
C ILE A 16 14.27 -8.28 2.10
N ASP A 17 12.95 -8.37 2.05
CA ASP A 17 12.08 -8.26 3.23
C ASP A 17 12.40 -9.34 4.28
N ARG A 18 12.48 -10.62 3.87
CA ARG A 18 12.83 -11.74 4.77
C ARG A 18 14.27 -11.66 5.32
N ALA A 19 15.16 -10.94 4.64
CA ALA A 19 16.50 -10.64 5.14
C ALA A 19 16.53 -9.49 6.16
N GLY A 20 15.37 -8.91 6.51
CA GLY A 20 15.26 -7.80 7.46
C GLY A 20 15.69 -6.44 6.89
N MET A 21 15.82 -6.34 5.57
CA MET A 21 16.16 -5.09 4.89
C MET A 21 14.88 -4.32 4.54
N ASN A 22 14.95 -2.98 4.61
CA ASN A 22 13.81 -2.13 4.30
C ASN A 22 13.51 -2.15 2.80
N ILE A 23 12.26 -2.45 2.43
CA ILE A 23 11.76 -2.37 1.05
C ILE A 23 10.28 -1.98 1.04
N CYS A 24 9.86 -1.22 0.03
CA CYS A 24 8.51 -0.70 -0.09
C CYS A 24 8.10 -0.58 -1.57
N PHE A 25 6.80 -0.41 -1.82
CA PHE A 25 6.26 -0.20 -3.15
C PHE A 25 5.98 1.28 -3.44
N GLY A 26 6.34 1.69 -4.65
CA GLY A 26 6.01 2.99 -5.22
C GLY A 26 5.15 2.82 -6.47
N GLN A 27 4.29 3.80 -6.73
CA GLN A 27 3.41 3.78 -7.90
C GLN A 27 4.15 4.14 -9.19
N ASP A 28 5.29 4.82 -9.07
CA ASP A 28 6.15 5.33 -10.15
C ASP A 28 5.47 6.41 -10.99
N SER A 29 4.49 6.03 -11.81
CA SER A 29 3.88 6.86 -12.84
C SER A 29 2.35 6.88 -12.76
N ILE A 30 1.75 8.04 -13.06
CA ILE A 30 0.30 8.21 -13.24
C ILE A 30 0.07 8.94 -14.55
N VAL A 31 -0.47 8.24 -15.55
CA VAL A 31 -0.83 8.80 -16.87
C VAL A 31 0.30 9.61 -17.49
N ASP A 32 1.43 8.95 -17.73
CA ASP A 32 2.64 9.56 -18.29
C ASP A 32 3.23 8.74 -19.46
N PRO A 33 4.37 9.13 -20.06
CA PRO A 33 4.97 8.43 -21.20
C PRO A 33 5.35 6.96 -20.95
N TRP A 34 5.55 6.54 -19.69
CA TRP A 34 5.98 5.19 -19.34
C TRP A 34 4.81 4.31 -18.90
N TYR A 35 3.77 4.89 -18.29
CA TYR A 35 2.61 4.16 -17.82
C TYR A 35 1.29 4.94 -18.06
N PRO A 36 0.42 4.48 -18.99
CA PRO A 36 -0.78 5.22 -19.39
C PRO A 36 -1.96 5.10 -18.42
N LEU A 37 -1.84 4.29 -17.36
CA LEU A 37 -2.89 4.08 -16.36
C LEU A 37 -2.51 4.77 -15.03
N GLY A 38 -3.34 4.57 -14.00
CA GLY A 38 -3.07 5.06 -12.64
C GLY A 38 -4.11 6.07 -12.18
N ASN A 39 -4.36 6.08 -10.87
CA ASN A 39 -5.37 6.93 -10.23
C ASN A 39 -4.99 7.32 -8.79
N GLY A 40 -3.73 7.17 -8.39
CA GLY A 40 -3.29 7.44 -7.03
C GLY A 40 -3.54 6.31 -6.03
N ASN A 41 -4.26 5.23 -6.37
CA ASN A 41 -4.57 4.17 -5.41
C ASN A 41 -3.36 3.25 -5.14
N ILE A 42 -2.68 3.48 -4.02
CA ILE A 42 -1.51 2.70 -3.62
C ILE A 42 -1.83 1.22 -3.31
N LEU A 43 -3.07 0.89 -2.89
CA LEU A 43 -3.46 -0.51 -2.63
C LEU A 43 -3.43 -1.37 -3.89
N ARG A 44 -3.72 -0.78 -5.06
CA ARG A 44 -3.60 -1.48 -6.35
C ARG A 44 -2.16 -1.89 -6.65
N ILE A 45 -1.20 -1.06 -6.20
CA ILE A 45 0.23 -1.32 -6.38
C ILE A 45 0.70 -2.39 -5.41
N LEU A 46 0.25 -2.33 -4.16
CA LEU A 46 0.50 -3.38 -3.18
C LEU A 46 0.00 -4.73 -3.69
N GLU A 47 -1.25 -4.83 -4.12
CA GLU A 47 -1.84 -6.07 -4.63
C GLU A 47 -1.03 -6.64 -5.80
N ALA A 48 -0.69 -5.83 -6.80
CA ALA A 48 0.13 -6.25 -7.93
C ALA A 48 1.52 -6.73 -7.46
N GLY A 49 2.15 -5.99 -6.54
CA GLY A 49 3.44 -6.33 -5.95
C GLY A 49 3.42 -7.68 -5.26
N LEU A 50 2.42 -7.95 -4.42
CA LEU A 50 2.29 -9.23 -3.70
C LEU A 50 2.14 -10.43 -4.68
N HIS A 51 1.34 -10.28 -5.72
CA HIS A 51 1.17 -11.31 -6.76
C HIS A 51 2.49 -11.58 -7.52
N ILE A 52 3.12 -10.52 -8.02
CA ILE A 52 4.31 -10.64 -8.88
C ILE A 52 5.55 -11.04 -8.07
N CYS A 53 5.60 -10.74 -6.77
CA CYS A 53 6.70 -11.08 -5.89
C CYS A 53 6.49 -12.39 -5.10
N HIS A 54 5.39 -13.12 -5.35
CA HIS A 54 5.07 -14.36 -4.63
C HIS A 54 4.95 -14.19 -3.11
N MET A 55 4.32 -13.11 -2.67
CA MET A 55 4.08 -12.76 -1.26
C MET A 55 2.59 -12.88 -0.91
N LEU A 56 1.95 -13.97 -1.31
CA LEU A 56 0.53 -14.27 -1.03
C LEU A 56 0.36 -15.30 0.09
N GLY A 57 1.43 -15.59 0.84
CA GLY A 57 1.35 -16.38 2.05
C GLY A 57 0.56 -15.63 3.14
N TYR A 58 -0.05 -16.37 4.05
CA TYR A 58 -0.84 -15.78 5.14
C TYR A 58 -0.04 -14.77 5.97
N GLU A 59 1.21 -15.11 6.33
CA GLU A 59 2.11 -14.23 7.07
C GLU A 59 2.57 -13.00 6.26
N ASP A 60 2.60 -13.09 4.93
CA ASP A 60 2.89 -11.92 4.09
C ASP A 60 1.69 -10.97 4.08
N LEU A 61 0.48 -11.52 3.95
CA LEU A 61 -0.76 -10.74 3.85
C LEU A 61 -1.12 -9.99 5.15
N LYS A 62 -0.85 -10.59 6.32
CA LYS A 62 -1.15 -10.00 7.64
C LYS A 62 -0.37 -8.73 7.97
N ARG A 63 0.71 -8.45 7.25
CA ARG A 63 1.59 -7.27 7.44
C ARG A 63 1.86 -6.54 6.12
N SER A 64 1.01 -6.79 5.12
CA SER A 64 1.27 -6.32 3.76
C SER A 64 1.19 -4.80 3.64
N LEU A 65 0.45 -4.12 4.52
CA LEU A 65 0.36 -2.67 4.50
C LEU A 65 1.70 -2.00 4.83
N ASP A 66 2.59 -2.66 5.57
CA ASP A 66 3.94 -2.16 5.90
C ASP A 66 4.72 -1.71 4.64
N LEU A 67 4.53 -2.44 3.53
CA LEU A 67 5.18 -2.17 2.23
C LEU A 67 4.73 -0.85 1.58
N ILE A 68 3.67 -0.22 2.09
CA ILE A 68 3.13 1.05 1.62
C ILE A 68 2.92 2.08 2.75
N THR A 69 3.23 1.74 4.00
CA THR A 69 3.18 2.62 5.17
C THR A 69 4.56 2.76 5.81
N ASP A 70 4.89 1.89 6.77
CA ASP A 70 6.03 2.03 7.67
C ASP A 70 7.37 1.90 6.93
N ASN A 71 7.48 0.95 6.00
CA ASN A 71 8.70 0.79 5.20
C ASN A 71 8.95 1.99 4.28
N SER A 72 7.88 2.57 3.73
CA SER A 72 7.94 3.80 2.92
C SER A 72 8.32 5.01 3.77
N ALA A 73 7.75 5.14 4.97
CA ALA A 73 8.08 6.20 5.91
C ALA A 73 9.54 6.13 6.36
N ARG A 74 10.06 4.91 6.57
CA ARG A 74 11.48 4.65 6.86
C ARG A 74 12.37 5.04 5.67
N ALA A 75 11.98 4.67 4.45
CA ALA A 75 12.72 5.03 3.24
C ALA A 75 12.82 6.56 3.06
N LEU A 76 11.79 7.30 3.47
CA LEU A 76 11.74 8.76 3.44
C LEU A 76 12.34 9.44 4.69
N ALA A 77 12.91 8.68 5.63
CA ALA A 77 13.50 9.18 6.88
C ALA A 77 12.53 10.11 7.67
N LEU A 78 11.25 9.71 7.77
CA LEU A 78 10.25 10.53 8.47
C LEU A 78 10.43 10.53 9.99
N GLY A 79 10.93 9.43 10.57
CA GLY A 79 11.13 9.29 12.02
C GLY A 79 9.85 9.57 12.80
N ASP A 80 9.96 10.31 13.90
CA ASP A 80 8.85 10.66 14.80
C ASP A 80 7.76 11.54 14.16
N ARG A 81 7.94 11.96 12.90
CA ARG A 81 6.91 12.68 12.12
C ARG A 81 5.84 11.76 11.52
N TYR A 82 6.00 10.44 11.62
CA TYR A 82 5.09 9.43 11.08
C TYR A 82 4.80 8.34 12.13
N GLY A 83 3.65 7.67 12.08
CA GLY A 83 3.30 6.56 12.97
C GLY A 83 2.33 6.96 14.09
N LEU A 84 1.61 5.95 14.60
CA LEU A 84 0.56 6.12 15.63
C LEU A 84 1.14 5.92 17.03
N GLU A 85 1.83 6.93 17.52
CA GLU A 85 2.40 6.93 18.87
C GLU A 85 2.15 8.27 19.57
N ALA A 86 2.08 8.25 20.90
CA ALA A 86 1.90 9.45 21.69
C ALA A 86 3.05 10.45 21.44
N GLY A 87 2.71 11.72 21.25
CA GLY A 87 3.67 12.78 20.94
C GLY A 87 3.96 12.98 19.44
N ARG A 88 3.59 12.03 18.58
CA ARG A 88 3.72 12.18 17.12
C ARG A 88 2.57 13.01 16.54
N PRO A 89 2.72 13.62 15.34
CA PRO A 89 1.65 14.37 14.70
C PRO A 89 0.39 13.52 14.48
N ALA A 90 -0.79 14.09 14.75
CA ALA A 90 -2.08 13.42 14.54
C ALA A 90 -2.44 13.33 13.04
N ASN A 91 -1.72 12.46 12.33
CA ASN A 91 -1.86 12.14 10.91
C ASN A 91 -2.22 10.65 10.79
N LEU A 92 -3.46 10.35 10.42
CA LEU A 92 -3.94 8.96 10.37
C LEU A 92 -5.08 8.78 9.38
N LEU A 93 -5.30 7.52 8.99
CA LEU A 93 -6.44 7.10 8.20
C LEU A 93 -7.33 6.18 9.03
N ILE A 94 -8.64 6.28 8.82
CA ILE A 94 -9.59 5.23 9.22
C ILE A 94 -9.91 4.44 7.95
N LEU A 95 -9.64 3.15 7.94
CA LEU A 95 -9.78 2.28 6.79
C LEU A 95 -11.12 1.53 6.81
N SER A 96 -11.58 1.04 5.65
CA SER A 96 -12.86 0.37 5.51
C SER A 96 -12.86 -1.11 5.87
N ALA A 97 -11.72 -1.67 6.28
CA ALA A 97 -11.58 -3.07 6.64
C ALA A 97 -10.80 -3.21 7.97
N PRO A 98 -10.97 -4.34 8.67
CA PRO A 98 -10.43 -4.51 10.02
C PRO A 98 -8.94 -4.82 10.08
N ASP A 99 -8.35 -5.30 8.98
CA ASP A 99 -6.96 -5.74 8.92
C ASP A 99 -6.38 -5.63 7.50
N ASP A 100 -5.06 -5.83 7.39
CA ASP A 100 -4.29 -5.80 6.14
C ASP A 100 -4.83 -6.74 5.07
N TYR A 101 -5.16 -7.97 5.45
CA TYR A 101 -5.65 -8.99 4.54
C TYR A 101 -6.97 -8.56 3.90
N GLU A 102 -7.95 -8.14 4.70
CA GLU A 102 -9.23 -7.68 4.22
C GLU A 102 -9.11 -6.36 3.46
N MET A 103 -8.19 -5.46 3.84
CA MET A 103 -7.91 -4.24 3.09
C MET A 103 -7.44 -4.54 1.66
N VAL A 104 -6.50 -5.48 1.49
CA VAL A 104 -6.02 -5.91 0.17
C VAL A 104 -7.11 -6.68 -0.59
N ARG A 105 -7.74 -7.67 0.05
CA ARG A 105 -8.75 -8.55 -0.58
C ARG A 105 -9.97 -7.78 -1.07
N SER A 106 -10.47 -6.83 -0.28
CA SER A 106 -11.66 -6.04 -0.63
C SER A 106 -11.36 -4.84 -1.52
N GLN A 107 -10.06 -4.56 -1.79
CA GLN A 107 -9.62 -3.28 -2.37
C GLN A 107 -10.26 -2.09 -1.64
N GLY A 108 -10.15 -2.13 -0.30
CA GLY A 108 -10.78 -1.18 0.60
C GLY A 108 -10.35 0.26 0.38
N HIS A 109 -10.96 1.17 1.13
CA HIS A 109 -10.74 2.60 1.02
C HIS A 109 -10.47 3.25 2.37
N ALA A 110 -9.70 4.34 2.35
CA ALA A 110 -9.70 5.27 3.48
C ALA A 110 -11.08 5.93 3.58
N LEU A 111 -11.73 5.74 4.72
CA LEU A 111 -13.02 6.35 5.07
C LEU A 111 -12.84 7.75 5.64
N VAL A 112 -11.77 7.96 6.42
CA VAL A 112 -11.41 9.26 6.98
C VAL A 112 -9.92 9.49 6.82
N SER A 113 -9.54 10.69 6.42
CA SER A 113 -8.15 11.16 6.48
C SER A 113 -8.05 12.32 7.44
N VAL A 114 -7.14 12.21 8.40
CA VAL A 114 -6.84 13.25 9.40
C VAL A 114 -5.41 13.71 9.19
N ARG A 115 -5.20 15.03 9.20
CA ARG A 115 -3.87 15.65 9.18
C ARG A 115 -3.79 16.76 10.21
N HIS A 116 -2.77 16.71 11.06
CA HIS A 116 -2.57 17.63 12.19
C HIS A 116 -3.84 17.78 13.04
N GLY A 117 -4.51 16.67 13.32
CA GLY A 117 -5.74 16.62 14.11
C GLY A 117 -7.00 17.12 13.42
N LYS A 118 -6.93 17.51 12.14
CA LYS A 118 -8.08 17.99 11.34
C LYS A 118 -8.49 16.96 10.30
N VAL A 119 -9.79 16.69 10.20
CA VAL A 119 -10.33 15.82 9.15
C VAL A 119 -10.22 16.54 7.80
N LEU A 120 -9.46 15.98 6.86
CA LEU A 120 -9.31 16.51 5.50
C LEU A 120 -10.28 15.86 4.51
N MET A 121 -10.63 14.60 4.74
CA MET A 121 -11.48 13.82 3.84
C MET A 121 -12.39 12.90 4.65
N ARG A 122 -13.65 12.80 4.23
CA ARG A 122 -14.58 11.73 4.62
C ARG A 122 -15.11 11.07 3.35
N ARG A 123 -15.28 9.74 3.39
CA ARG A 123 -15.83 8.95 2.30
C ARG A 123 -17.00 8.12 2.82
N THR A 124 -18.11 8.16 2.08
CA THR A 124 -19.21 7.21 2.26
C THR A 124 -18.91 5.96 1.45
N PRO A 125 -18.93 4.75 2.03
CA PRO A 125 -18.81 3.51 1.27
C PRO A 125 -19.85 3.41 0.17
N ALA A 126 -19.51 2.71 -0.92
CA ALA A 126 -20.47 2.43 -1.97
C ALA A 126 -21.68 1.65 -1.43
N GLN A 127 -22.87 2.03 -1.86
CA GLN A 127 -24.13 1.36 -1.55
C GLN A 127 -24.59 0.58 -2.77
N ILE A 128 -25.07 -0.65 -2.54
CA ILE A 128 -25.62 -1.51 -3.60
C ILE A 128 -27.13 -1.50 -3.45
N GLU A 129 -27.83 -0.91 -4.42
CA GLU A 129 -29.27 -1.05 -4.56
C GLU A 129 -29.56 -2.33 -5.36
N ARG A 130 -30.43 -3.19 -4.84
CA ARG A 130 -30.91 -4.38 -5.53
C ARG A 130 -32.40 -4.20 -5.77
N ALA A 131 -32.82 -4.38 -7.03
CA ALA A 131 -34.23 -4.45 -7.42
C ALA A 131 -34.86 -5.78 -7.00
#